data_AF-A0A968CXA5-F1
#
_entry.id   AF-A0A968CXA5-F1
#
_cell.length_a   1.000
_cell.length_b   1.000
_cell.length_c   1.000
_cell.angle_alpha   90.00
_cell.angle_beta   90.00
_cell.angle_gamma   90.00
#
_symmetry.space_group_name_H-M   'P 1'
#
loop_
_entity.id
_entity.type
_entity.pdbx_description
1 polymer ?
#
loop_
_entity_poly.entity_id
_entity_poly.type
_entity_poly.pdbx_seq_one_letter_code
_entity_poly.pdbx_strand_id
1 'polypeptide(L)'
;MVTKKKVKKAVKQVKAKTKAAKTAAKPKTATSTARRAKPRPFVKMQALGNDQIILDCLKTAVSNPAHTARKLCNRRMGIGADQLVMLLKSRKADFAVR
;
A
#
# COMPACT_ATOMS: atom_id res chain seq x y z
N MET A 1 23.88 -34.78 29.63
CA MET A 1 24.34 -33.90 28.53
C MET A 1 23.29 -33.87 27.42
N VAL A 2 22.80 -32.66 27.10
CA VAL A 2 22.41 -32.15 25.75
C VAL A 2 21.30 -32.91 24.99
N THR A 3 20.02 -32.69 25.29
CA THR A 3 19.07 -31.66 24.77
C THR A 3 18.43 -31.93 23.38
N LYS A 4 17.09 -31.99 23.40
CA LYS A 4 16.09 -32.15 22.31
C LYS A 4 16.07 -31.02 21.25
N LYS A 5 17.21 -30.45 20.88
CA LYS A 5 17.26 -29.16 20.18
C LYS A 5 18.10 -29.16 18.91
N LYS A 6 18.12 -30.22 18.08
CA LYS A 6 18.88 -30.16 16.80
C LYS A 6 18.58 -31.26 15.75
N VAL A 7 17.32 -31.56 15.43
CA VAL A 7 17.03 -32.33 14.18
C VAL A 7 15.78 -31.85 13.43
N LYS A 8 14.87 -31.08 14.06
CA LYS A 8 13.72 -30.46 13.39
C LYS A 8 14.07 -29.37 12.34
N LYS A 9 15.32 -29.29 11.90
CA LYS A 9 15.81 -28.24 10.99
C LYS A 9 16.82 -28.78 9.98
N ALA A 10 16.48 -29.83 9.21
CA ALA A 10 17.29 -30.21 8.06
C ALA A 10 16.62 -31.16 7.05
N VAL A 11 15.32 -31.02 6.71
CA VAL A 11 14.82 -31.54 5.41
C VAL A 11 13.82 -30.56 4.84
N LYS A 12 14.38 -29.44 4.40
CA LYS A 12 13.76 -28.49 3.49
C LYS A 12 13.77 -29.15 2.10
N GLN A 13 12.59 -29.23 1.48
CA GLN A 13 12.41 -29.23 0.02
C GLN A 13 12.97 -30.41 -0.79
N VAL A 14 12.10 -31.35 -1.19
CA VAL A 14 12.03 -31.83 -2.59
C VAL A 14 10.56 -32.04 -2.95
N LYS A 15 10.26 -31.74 -4.21
CA LYS A 15 8.98 -31.36 -4.79
C LYS A 15 8.12 -32.56 -5.23
N ALA A 16 6.81 -32.31 -5.18
CA ALA A 16 5.83 -32.52 -6.26
C ALA A 16 5.35 -33.94 -6.63
N LYS A 17 4.11 -33.88 -7.16
CA LYS A 17 3.31 -34.89 -7.87
C LYS A 17 2.40 -35.68 -6.93
N THR A 18 1.07 -35.69 -7.08
CA THR A 18 0.21 -35.42 -8.25
C THR A 18 -1.26 -35.50 -7.81
N LYS A 19 -2.11 -34.58 -8.27
CA LYS A 19 -3.46 -34.95 -8.76
C LYS A 19 -4.06 -33.85 -9.65
N ALA A 20 -4.10 -34.16 -10.95
CA ALA A 20 -4.97 -33.59 -11.99
C ALA A 20 -6.45 -33.91 -11.66
N ALA A 21 -7.50 -33.30 -12.21
CA ALA A 21 -7.75 -32.16 -13.07
C ALA A 21 -9.29 -31.98 -13.13
N LYS A 22 -9.73 -30.89 -13.78
CA LYS A 22 -11.08 -30.60 -14.30
C LYS A 22 -12.16 -30.17 -13.31
N THR A 23 -12.42 -28.87 -13.30
CA THR A 23 -13.64 -28.36 -13.97
C THR A 23 -13.43 -26.91 -14.42
N ALA A 24 -13.62 -26.67 -15.71
CA ALA A 24 -13.65 -25.35 -16.30
C ALA A 24 -15.03 -24.72 -16.01
N ALA A 25 -15.03 -23.51 -15.43
CA ALA A 25 -16.22 -22.67 -15.31
C ALA A 25 -15.89 -21.26 -15.82
N LYS A 26 -16.32 -21.02 -17.07
CA LYS A 26 -16.75 -19.77 -17.76
C LYS A 26 -16.09 -18.43 -17.34
N PRO A 27 -15.62 -17.59 -18.30
CA PRO A 27 -15.19 -16.24 -17.97
C PRO A 27 -16.43 -15.46 -17.51
N LYS A 28 -16.51 -15.14 -16.22
CA LYS A 28 -17.41 -14.11 -15.75
C LYS A 28 -16.77 -12.80 -16.15
N THR A 29 -17.16 -12.29 -17.32
CA THR A 29 -17.18 -10.86 -17.61
C THR A 29 -18.05 -10.20 -16.55
N ALA A 30 -17.46 -9.98 -15.37
CA ALA A 30 -17.99 -9.05 -14.40
C ALA A 30 -17.72 -7.67 -14.98
N THR A 31 -18.72 -7.15 -15.69
CA THR A 31 -18.80 -5.72 -15.98
C THR A 31 -18.64 -5.01 -14.64
N SER A 32 -17.44 -4.51 -14.40
CA SER A 32 -17.10 -3.74 -13.21
C SER A 32 -17.89 -2.45 -13.30
N THR A 33 -19.07 -2.42 -12.68
CA THR A 33 -19.66 -1.15 -12.24
C THR A 33 -18.68 -0.58 -11.22
N ALA A 34 -17.75 0.24 -11.72
CA ALA A 34 -16.69 0.83 -10.93
C ALA A 34 -17.32 1.62 -9.79
N ARG A 35 -17.32 1.05 -8.58
CA ARG A 35 -17.76 1.75 -7.38
C ARG A 35 -16.90 2.99 -7.25
N ARG A 36 -17.52 4.16 -7.43
CA ARG A 36 -16.85 5.45 -7.35
C ARG A 36 -16.12 5.52 -6.00
N ALA A 37 -14.80 5.61 -6.06
CA ALA A 37 -13.98 5.62 -4.85
C ALA A 37 -14.38 6.81 -3.98
N LYS A 38 -14.49 6.60 -2.67
CA LYS A 38 -14.83 7.67 -1.73
C LYS A 38 -13.79 8.79 -1.85
N PRO A 39 -14.20 10.05 -2.04
CA PRO A 39 -13.26 11.17 -2.07
C PRO A 39 -12.47 11.22 -0.77
N ARG A 40 -11.16 11.41 -0.87
CA ARG A 40 -10.27 11.55 0.29
C ARG A 40 -9.95 13.04 0.47
N PRO A 41 -10.29 13.64 1.62
CA PRO A 41 -9.91 15.02 1.90
C PRO A 41 -8.39 15.15 1.97
N PHE A 42 -7.90 16.29 1.52
CA PHE A 42 -6.50 16.67 1.57
C PHE A 42 -6.38 18.17 1.78
N VAL A 43 -5.22 18.62 2.24
CA VAL A 43 -4.88 20.05 2.31
C VAL A 43 -3.75 20.31 1.33
N LYS A 44 -3.83 21.40 0.58
CA LYS A 44 -2.70 21.89 -0.23
C LYS A 44 -2.12 23.12 0.44
N MET A 45 -0.81 23.12 0.59
CA MET A 45 -0.06 24.19 1.25
C MET A 45 1.17 24.49 0.40
N GLN A 46 1.66 25.73 0.43
CA GLN A 46 2.99 26.07 -0.07
C GLN A 46 3.72 26.99 0.88
N ALA A 47 5.05 26.98 0.82
CA ALA A 47 5.91 27.94 1.49
C ALA A 47 7.11 28.25 0.59
N LEU A 48 7.38 29.54 0.35
CA LEU A 48 8.50 30.01 -0.50
C LEU A 48 8.55 29.31 -1.89
N GLY A 49 7.37 29.02 -2.46
CA GLY A 49 7.25 28.38 -3.77
C GLY A 49 7.35 26.84 -3.76
N ASN A 50 7.68 26.20 -2.64
CA ASN A 50 7.63 24.75 -2.48
C ASN A 50 6.22 24.33 -2.07
N ASP A 51 5.54 23.56 -2.92
CA ASP A 51 4.15 23.15 -2.70
C ASP A 51 3.99 21.68 -2.30
N GLN A 52 3.09 21.42 -1.36
CA GLN A 52 2.86 20.10 -0.79
C GLN A 52 1.37 19.75 -0.70
N ILE A 53 1.09 18.47 -0.88
CA ILE A 53 -0.21 17.85 -0.60
C ILE A 53 -0.09 17.16 0.75
N ILE A 54 -0.98 17.45 1.68
CA ILE A 54 -1.00 16.86 3.02
C ILE A 54 -2.17 15.90 3.13
N LEU A 55 -1.90 14.67 3.55
CA LEU A 55 -2.90 13.65 3.84
C LEU A 55 -2.90 13.27 5.32
N ASP A 56 -4.07 13.36 5.96
CA ASP A 56 -4.29 12.73 7.25
C ASP A 56 -4.29 11.21 7.08
N CYS A 57 -3.27 10.57 7.64
CA CYS A 57 -3.08 9.13 7.68
C CYS A 57 -3.14 8.57 9.10
N LEU A 58 -3.68 9.33 10.08
CA LEU A 58 -3.84 8.88 11.46
C LEU A 58 -4.89 7.77 11.58
N LYS A 59 -5.97 7.87 10.79
CA LYS A 59 -7.06 6.89 10.75
C LYS A 59 -6.98 5.93 9.56
N THR A 60 -6.53 6.42 8.40
CA THR A 60 -6.50 5.66 7.15
C THR A 60 -5.12 5.72 6.51
N ALA A 61 -4.40 4.61 6.49
CA ALA A 61 -3.08 4.57 5.87
C ALA A 61 -3.16 4.64 4.33
N VAL A 62 -2.07 5.08 3.69
CA VAL A 62 -1.85 4.94 2.24
C VAL A 62 -0.96 3.72 2.03
N SER A 63 -1.45 2.74 1.26
CA SER A 63 -0.76 1.45 1.08
C SER A 63 0.52 1.56 0.24
N ASN A 64 0.54 2.44 -0.77
CA ASN A 64 1.71 2.66 -1.63
C ASN A 64 2.01 4.16 -1.76
N PRO A 65 2.70 4.75 -0.77
CA PRO A 65 2.99 6.18 -0.74
C PRO A 65 3.70 6.67 -2.00
N ALA A 66 4.65 5.90 -2.53
CA ALA A 66 5.43 6.30 -3.69
C ALA A 66 4.57 6.37 -4.97
N HIS A 67 3.71 5.37 -5.20
CA HIS A 67 2.78 5.41 -6.32
C HIS A 67 1.75 6.53 -6.14
N THR A 68 1.22 6.71 -4.93
CA THR A 68 0.28 7.78 -4.62
C THR A 68 0.90 9.16 -4.83
N ALA A 69 2.14 9.37 -4.38
CA ALA A 69 2.88 10.62 -4.61
C ALA A 69 3.03 10.88 -6.11
N ARG A 70 3.54 9.92 -6.90
CA ARG A 70 3.67 10.10 -8.35
C ARG A 70 2.35 10.44 -9.04
N LYS A 71 1.25 9.82 -8.61
CA LYS A 71 -0.07 10.06 -9.19
C LYS A 71 -0.63 11.43 -8.80
N LEU A 72 -0.56 11.80 -7.52
CA LEU A 72 -1.14 13.04 -7.01
C LEU A 72 -0.29 14.27 -7.38
N CYS A 73 1.03 14.15 -7.36
CA CYS A 73 1.96 15.24 -7.64
C CYS A 73 2.07 15.57 -9.14
N ASN A 74 1.54 14.75 -10.04
CA ASN A 74 1.50 15.09 -11.46
C ASN A 74 0.68 16.37 -11.68
N ARG A 75 1.30 17.43 -12.23
CA ARG A 75 0.68 18.76 -12.38
C ARG A 75 -0.40 18.84 -13.45
N ARG A 76 -0.46 17.89 -14.39
CA ARG A 76 -1.44 17.90 -15.49
C ARG A 76 -2.64 16.99 -15.23
N MET A 77 -2.38 15.80 -14.69
CA MET A 77 -3.38 14.74 -14.50
C MET A 77 -3.69 14.43 -13.01
N GLY A 78 -2.98 15.07 -12.10
CA GLY A 78 -3.15 14.96 -10.65
C GLY A 78 -3.55 16.30 -10.03
N ILE A 79 -3.28 16.45 -8.74
CA ILE A 79 -3.47 17.71 -8.01
C ILE A 79 -2.31 18.68 -8.32
N GLY A 80 -1.11 18.14 -8.54
CA GLY A 80 0.12 18.90 -8.75
C GLY A 80 0.73 19.35 -7.42
N ALA A 81 1.96 18.96 -7.15
CA ALA A 81 2.77 19.44 -6.02
C ALA A 81 4.21 18.94 -6.17
N ASP A 82 5.15 19.59 -5.49
CA ASP A 82 6.51 19.10 -5.35
C ASP A 82 6.54 17.85 -4.46
N GLN A 83 5.72 17.82 -3.39
CA GLN A 83 5.80 16.80 -2.36
C GLN A 83 4.42 16.29 -1.89
N LEU A 84 4.39 15.03 -1.42
CA LEU A 84 3.28 14.44 -0.68
C LEU A 84 3.72 14.24 0.77
N VAL A 85 3.05 14.92 1.70
CA VAL A 85 3.28 14.84 3.15
C VAL A 85 2.18 14.00 3.79
N MET A 86 2.56 13.03 4.62
CA MET A 86 1.62 12.15 5.31
C MET A 86 1.72 12.32 6.83
N LEU A 87 0.61 12.68 7.46
CA LEU A 87 0.48 12.74 8.92
C LEU A 87 0.16 11.34 9.46
N LEU A 88 1.09 10.78 10.22
CA LEU A 88 1.06 9.40 10.70
C LEU A 88 1.02 9.35 12.23
N LYS A 89 0.50 8.24 12.76
CA LYS A 89 0.60 7.96 14.19
C LYS A 89 2.08 7.74 14.56
N SER A 90 2.52 8.40 15.61
CA SER A 90 3.83 8.18 16.22
C SER A 90 3.69 7.38 17.51
N ARG A 91 4.75 6.68 17.90
CA ARG A 91 4.84 5.99 19.20
C ARG A 91 5.53 6.83 20.28
N LYS A 92 6.21 7.91 19.89
CA LYS A 92 7.08 8.71 20.77
C LYS A 92 6.73 10.21 20.80
N ALA A 93 6.13 10.71 19.73
CA ALA A 93 5.77 12.12 19.56
C ALA A 93 4.26 12.24 19.30
N ASP A 94 3.74 13.47 19.24
CA ASP A 94 2.32 13.72 18.95
C ASP A 94 1.89 13.15 17.60
N PHE A 95 2.77 13.26 16.60
CA PHE A 95 2.59 12.68 15.27
C PHE A 95 3.95 12.41 14.61
N ALA A 96 3.92 11.59 13.56
CA ALA A 96 5.05 11.37 12.67
C ALA A 96 4.73 11.96 11.31
N VAL A 97 5.76 12.46 10.63
CA VAL A 97 5.66 12.99 9.27
C VAL A 97 6.51 12.11 8.35
N ARG A 98 5.98 11.82 7.17
CA ARG A 98 6.68 11.10 6.11
C ARG A 98 6.45 11.78 4.77
#